data_AF-A0A380P8K6-F1
#
_entry.id   AF-A0A380P8K6-F1
#
_cell.length_a   1.000
_cell.length_b   1.000
_cell.length_c   1.000
_cell.angle_alpha   90.00
_cell.angle_beta   90.00
_cell.angle_gamma   90.00
#
_symmetry.space_group_name_H-M   'P 1'
#
loop_
_entity.id
_entity.type
_entity.pdbx_description
1 polymer ?
#
loop_
_entity_poly.entity_id
_entity_poly.type
_entity_poly.pdbx_seq_one_letter_code
_entity_poly.pdbx_strand_id
1 'polypeptide(L)'
;MNSNFSEIEIKRLLYRNGDSKYLMNGKQVRLKDIQELFMDSGLGHESFSIISQGRVEHIFSAKAEDRRAIIEDVAGVYNISK
;
A
#
# COMPACT_ATOMS: atom_id res chain seq x y z
N MET A 1 -10.30 -11.49 2.40
CA MET A 1 -10.56 -12.48 1.32
C MET A 1 -9.76 -13.75 1.58
N ASN A 2 -10.41 -14.91 1.80
CA ASN A 2 -9.71 -16.21 1.81
C ASN A 2 -9.39 -16.60 0.36
N SER A 3 -8.25 -16.14 -0.14
CA SER A 3 -7.68 -16.65 -1.37
C SER A 3 -7.24 -18.10 -1.12
N ASN A 4 -7.75 -19.05 -1.89
CA ASN A 4 -7.29 -20.46 -1.89
C ASN A 4 -5.86 -20.63 -2.46
N PHE A 5 -5.14 -19.54 -2.69
CA PHE A 5 -3.79 -19.54 -3.24
C PHE A 5 -2.79 -19.21 -2.12
N SER A 6 -1.76 -20.05 -1.96
CA SER A 6 -0.63 -19.83 -1.06
C SER A 6 0.33 -18.75 -1.54
N GLU A 7 0.20 -18.32 -2.80
CA GLU A 7 1.03 -17.33 -3.47
C GLU A 7 0.17 -16.39 -4.31
N ILE A 8 0.52 -15.10 -4.31
CA ILE A 8 -0.17 -14.06 -5.09
C ILE A 8 0.84 -13.39 -6.01
N GLU A 9 0.58 -13.42 -7.32
CA GLU A 9 1.33 -12.71 -8.34
C GLU A 9 0.59 -11.43 -8.75
N ILE A 10 1.29 -10.29 -8.69
CA ILE A 10 0.77 -8.99 -9.13
C ILE A 10 1.61 -8.48 -10.29
N LYS A 11 0.96 -8.07 -11.39
CA LYS A 11 1.61 -7.48 -12.57
C LYS A 11 0.99 -6.14 -12.95
N ARG A 12 1.83 -5.15 -13.23
CA ARG A 12 1.44 -3.89 -13.87
C ARG A 12 2.05 -3.84 -15.27
N LEU A 13 1.22 -3.67 -16.29
CA LEU A 13 1.64 -3.46 -17.68
C LEU A 13 1.40 -2.01 -18.05
N LEU A 14 2.44 -1.35 -18.55
CA LEU A 14 2.38 0.01 -19.07
C LEU A 14 2.60 -0.03 -20.58
N TYR A 15 1.67 0.54 -21.32
CA TYR A 15 1.73 0.65 -22.77
C TYR A 15 2.25 2.04 -23.16
N ARG A 16 2.92 2.13 -24.32
CA ARG A 16 3.49 3.39 -24.82
C ARG A 16 2.45 4.48 -25.06
N ASN A 17 1.19 4.12 -25.26
CA ASN A 17 0.07 5.05 -25.42
C ASN A 17 -0.44 5.61 -24.09
N GLY A 18 0.15 5.23 -22.96
CA GLY A 18 -0.26 5.67 -21.62
C GLY A 18 -1.26 4.75 -20.93
N ASP A 19 -1.76 3.72 -21.62
CA ASP A 19 -2.67 2.76 -21.00
C ASP A 19 -1.94 1.93 -19.95
N SER A 20 -2.66 1.59 -18.88
CA SER A 20 -2.18 0.68 -17.85
C SER A 20 -3.15 -0.48 -17.66
N LYS A 21 -2.60 -1.69 -17.56
CA LYS A 21 -3.35 -2.88 -17.14
C LYS A 21 -2.75 -3.46 -15.87
N TYR A 22 -3.63 -4.01 -15.05
CA TYR A 22 -3.29 -4.63 -13.79
C TYR A 22 -3.78 -6.07 -13.80
N LEU A 23 -2.92 -7.00 -13.38
CA LEU A 23 -3.27 -8.40 -13.26
C LEU A 23 -2.95 -8.92 -11.88
N MET A 24 -3.84 -9.77 -11.37
CA MET A 24 -3.66 -10.55 -10.15
C MET A 24 -3.86 -12.02 -10.50
N ASN A 25 -2.84 -12.85 -10.28
CA ASN A 25 -2.82 -14.26 -10.69
C ASN A 25 -3.26 -14.47 -12.15
N GLY A 26 -2.75 -13.63 -13.05
CA GLY A 26 -3.06 -13.68 -14.49
C GLY A 26 -4.45 -13.15 -14.89
N LYS A 27 -5.32 -12.80 -13.94
CA LYS A 27 -6.65 -12.20 -14.22
C LYS A 27 -6.55 -10.68 -14.22
N GLN A 28 -7.14 -10.03 -15.22
CA GLN A 28 -7.21 -8.57 -15.24
C GLN A 28 -8.10 -8.04 -14.10
N VAL A 29 -7.57 -7.09 -13.35
CA VAL A 29 -8.22 -6.42 -12.21
C VAL A 29 -8.07 -4.91 -12.33
N ARG A 30 -8.72 -4.15 -11.45
CA ARG A 30 -8.55 -2.70 -11.36
C ARG A 30 -7.39 -2.38 -10.41
N LEU A 31 -6.81 -1.20 -10.57
CA LEU A 31 -5.82 -0.68 -9.60
C LEU A 31 -6.39 -0.69 -8.17
N LYS A 32 -7.67 -0.31 -8.02
CA LYS A 32 -8.36 -0.29 -6.72
C LYS A 32 -8.36 -1.67 -6.03
N ASP A 33 -8.54 -2.75 -6.78
CA ASP A 33 -8.58 -4.10 -6.22
C ASP A 33 -7.20 -4.51 -5.67
N ILE A 34 -6.11 -4.06 -6.30
CA ILE A 34 -4.74 -4.25 -5.81
C ILE A 34 -4.49 -3.39 -4.57
N GLN A 35 -4.97 -2.14 -4.56
CA GLN A 35 -4.82 -1.25 -3.40
C GLN A 35 -5.53 -1.81 -2.17
N GLU A 36 -6.76 -2.30 -2.33
CA GLU A 36 -7.53 -2.95 -1.27
C GLU A 36 -6.81 -4.19 -0.73
N LEU A 37 -6.22 -5.03 -1.61
CA LEU A 37 -5.41 -6.19 -1.19
C LEU A 37 -4.22 -5.77 -0.30
N PHE A 38 -3.51 -4.71 -0.69
CA PHE A 38 -2.37 -4.22 0.09
C PHE A 38 -2.81 -3.56 1.40
N MET A 39 -3.94 -2.87 1.43
CA MET A 39 -4.51 -2.31 2.66
C MET A 39 -4.91 -3.43 3.64
N ASP A 40 -5.61 -4.45 3.16
CA ASP A 40 -6.04 -5.60 3.97
C ASP A 40 -4.87 -6.43 4.52
N SER A 41 -3.70 -6.40 3.85
CA SER A 41 -2.48 -7.09 4.30
C SER A 41 -1.55 -6.24 5.18
N GLY A 42 -1.89 -4.98 5.44
CA GLY A 42 -1.04 -4.04 6.19
C GLY A 42 0.14 -3.48 5.38
N LEU A 43 0.13 -3.67 4.05
CA LEU A 43 1.14 -3.25 3.09
C LEU A 43 0.67 -2.04 2.23
N GLY A 44 -0.27 -1.24 2.73
CA GLY A 44 -0.87 -0.10 2.04
C GLY A 44 0.08 1.07 1.72
N HIS A 45 -0.48 2.18 1.22
CA HIS A 45 0.26 3.38 0.77
C HIS A 45 1.11 4.04 1.88
N GLU A 46 0.83 3.73 3.15
CA GLU A 46 1.60 4.17 4.31
C GLU A 46 2.50 3.08 4.91
N SER A 47 2.43 1.85 4.38
CA SER A 47 3.27 0.75 4.84
C SER A 47 4.74 1.09 4.65
N PHE A 48 5.50 0.85 5.71
CA PHE A 48 6.95 1.07 5.78
C PHE A 48 7.74 0.09 4.92
N SER A 49 7.07 -0.67 4.06
CA SER A 49 7.65 -1.63 3.12
C SER A 49 8.57 -0.98 2.09
N ILE A 50 8.52 0.36 1.94
CA ILE A 50 9.42 1.14 1.10
C ILE A 50 9.93 2.36 1.88
N ILE A 51 11.22 2.35 2.22
CA ILE A 51 11.92 3.50 2.81
C ILE A 51 12.69 4.23 1.71
N SER A 52 12.15 5.36 1.25
CA SER A 52 12.84 6.24 0.30
C SER A 52 13.91 7.10 0.98
N GLN A 53 14.91 7.53 0.22
CA GLN A 53 15.89 8.50 0.72
C GLN A 53 15.20 9.77 1.21
N GLY A 54 15.60 10.28 2.37
CA GLY A 54 14.99 11.46 3.01
C GLY A 54 13.71 11.17 3.81
N ARG A 55 13.15 9.95 3.79
CA ARG A 55 11.94 9.64 4.59
C ARG A 55 12.22 9.69 6.10
N VAL A 56 13.42 9.31 6.52
CA VAL A 56 13.85 9.43 7.91
C VAL A 56 13.90 10.90 8.34
N GLU A 57 14.52 11.76 7.55
CA GLU A 57 14.60 13.22 7.80
C GLU A 57 13.22 13.86 7.87
N HIS A 58 12.29 13.43 7.00
CA HIS A 58 10.90 13.85 7.04
C HIS A 58 10.21 13.45 8.35
N ILE A 59 10.39 12.22 8.83
CA ILE A 59 9.81 11.78 10.13
C ILE A 59 10.37 12.59 11.29
N PHE A 60 11.68 12.89 11.28
CA PHE A 60 12.32 13.67 12.34
C PHE A 60 11.87 15.13 12.34
N SER A 61 11.65 15.73 11.17
CA SER A 61 11.19 17.12 11.00
C SER A 61 9.66 17.28 11.00
N ALA A 62 8.90 16.19 10.92
CA ALA A 62 7.45 16.18 10.92
C ALA A 62 6.87 16.74 12.23
N LYS A 63 5.75 17.46 12.09
CA LYS A 63 4.97 17.96 13.23
C LYS A 63 4.42 16.81 14.06
N ALA A 64 4.03 17.10 15.29
CA ALA A 64 3.56 16.09 16.23
C ALA A 64 2.35 15.32 15.69
N GLU A 65 1.48 15.98 14.93
CA GLU A 65 0.28 15.40 14.33
C GLU A 65 0.64 14.39 13.23
N ASP A 66 1.55 14.75 12.32
CA ASP A 66 1.99 13.88 11.21
C ASP A 66 2.73 12.64 11.74
N ARG A 67 3.56 12.83 12.78
CA ARG A 67 4.28 11.73 13.43
C ARG A 67 3.34 10.78 14.17
N ARG A 68 2.23 11.29 14.71
CA ARG A 68 1.21 10.49 15.38
C ARG A 68 0.50 9.57 14.40
N ALA A 69 0.10 10.08 13.23
CA ALA A 69 -0.53 9.27 12.18
C ALA A 69 0.35 8.09 11.77
N ILE A 70 1.66 8.34 11.61
CA ILE A 70 2.69 7.32 11.33
C ILE A 70 2.72 6.23 12.41
N ILE A 71 2.64 6.59 13.70
CA ILE A 71 2.66 5.63 14.81
C ILE A 71 1.33 4.85 14.90
N GLU A 72 0.21 5.53 14.72
CA GLU A 72 -1.14 4.94 14.76
C GLU A 72 -1.36 3.92 13.64
N ASP A 73 -0.77 4.16 12.46
CA ASP A 73 -0.77 3.22 11.34
C ASP A 73 0.05 1.95 11.63
N VAL A 74 1.29 2.09 12.15
CA VAL A 74 2.12 0.94 12.58
C VAL A 74 1.43 0.11 13.67
N ALA A 75 0.74 0.78 14.59
CA ALA A 75 0.02 0.12 15.67
C ALA A 75 -1.30 -0.53 15.20
N GLY A 76 -1.71 -0.34 13.93
CA GLY A 76 -2.95 -0.87 13.38
C GLY A 76 -4.21 -0.23 13.97
N VAL A 77 -4.10 0.95 14.59
CA VAL A 77 -5.21 1.66 15.26
C VAL A 77 -5.78 2.81 14.43
N TYR A 78 -5.23 3.07 13.24
CA TYR A 78 -5.68 4.13 12.33
C TYR A 78 -7.20 4.06 12.04
N ASN A 79 -7.79 2.86 12.01
CA ASN A 79 -9.23 2.65 11.77
C ASN A 79 -10.13 2.79 13.01
N ILE A 80 -9.57 3.01 14.21
CA ILE A 80 -10.35 3.09 15.46
C ILE A 80 -10.77 4.55 15.79
N SER A 81 -10.18 5.55 15.13
CA SER A 81 -10.44 6.97 15.44
C SER A 81 -11.52 7.65 14.57
N LYS A 82 -12.31 6.89 13.80
CA LYS A 82 -13.38 7.44 12.95
C LYS A 82 -14.78 7.07 13.43
#